data_AF-A0A9W8D2C6-F1
#
_entry.id   AF-A0A9W8D2C6-F1
#
_cell.length_a   1.000
_cell.length_b   1.000
_cell.length_c   1.000
_cell.angle_alpha   90.00
_cell.angle_beta   90.00
_cell.angle_gamma   90.00
#
_symmetry.space_group_name_H-M   'P 1'
#
loop_
_entity.id
_entity.type
_entity.pdbx_description
1 polymer ?
#
loop_
_entity_poly.entity_id
_entity_poly.type
_entity_poly.pdbx_seq_one_letter_code
_entity_poly.pdbx_strand_id
1 'polypeptide(L)'
;MAQKYERNQDASIYVGNLDDRVTDELLWELMVQAGPVVGVHLPKDRVTQSTQGYGFVEFQTEADAQYAVQVMNMVKLFGKPMRINMSAQDRRTQDIGAKLFIGNLDPTIDDKLLYDTFGTFGPMVQMPHCARDQVSGNARGFAFVSYASFEAADAAIQAMDGQYLANKQIN
;
A
#
# COMPACT_ATOMS: atom_id res chain seq x y z
N MET A 1 -31.08 14.13 7.73
CA MET A 1 -29.71 14.64 7.93
C MET A 1 -28.83 13.44 8.26
N ALA A 2 -28.00 12.97 7.35
CA ALA A 2 -27.03 11.93 7.67
C ALA A 2 -25.87 12.61 8.41
N GLN A 3 -25.82 12.42 9.73
CA GLN A 3 -24.71 12.87 10.54
C GLN A 3 -23.47 12.13 10.04
N LYS A 4 -22.62 12.86 9.31
CA LYS A 4 -21.36 12.37 8.81
C LYS A 4 -20.47 12.23 10.05
N TYR A 5 -20.54 11.08 10.72
CA TYR A 5 -19.58 10.74 11.76
C TYR A 5 -18.19 10.86 11.14
N GLU A 6 -17.44 11.87 11.56
CA GLU A 6 -16.02 11.95 11.24
C GLU A 6 -15.38 10.74 11.89
N ARG A 7 -15.02 9.75 11.06
CA ARG A 7 -14.33 8.54 11.52
C ARG A 7 -13.05 8.96 12.21
N ASN A 8 -12.75 8.36 13.37
CA ASN A 8 -11.50 8.60 14.06
C ASN A 8 -10.36 7.95 13.26
N GLN A 9 -9.71 8.75 12.41
CA GLN A 9 -8.69 8.27 11.48
C GLN A 9 -7.44 7.75 12.20
N ASP A 10 -7.11 8.31 13.37
CA ASP A 10 -5.97 7.87 14.18
C ASP A 10 -6.23 6.50 14.83
N ALA A 11 -7.50 6.17 15.10
CA ALA A 11 -7.92 4.84 15.55
C ALA A 11 -8.42 3.94 14.42
N SER A 12 -8.20 4.29 13.16
CA SER A 12 -8.66 3.50 12.01
C SER A 12 -7.50 2.84 11.27
N ILE A 13 -7.70 1.61 10.80
CA ILE A 13 -6.78 0.89 9.91
C ILE A 13 -7.37 0.72 8.51
N TYR A 14 -6.49 0.74 7.52
CA TYR A 14 -6.74 0.28 6.16
C TYR A 14 -6.40 -1.20 6.07
N VAL A 15 -7.27 -1.99 5.45
CA VAL A 15 -7.07 -3.42 5.18
C VAL A 15 -7.18 -3.66 3.68
N GLY A 16 -6.07 -3.97 3.02
CA GLY A 16 -5.99 -4.19 1.59
C GLY A 16 -5.66 -5.63 1.20
N ASN A 17 -5.68 -5.89 -0.11
CA ASN A 17 -5.47 -7.21 -0.72
C ASN A 17 -6.49 -8.26 -0.23
N LEU A 18 -7.71 -7.83 0.04
CA LEU A 18 -8.82 -8.71 0.41
C LEU A 18 -9.23 -9.60 -0.77
N ASP A 19 -9.79 -10.76 -0.45
CA ASP A 19 -10.48 -11.64 -1.40
C ASP A 19 -11.93 -11.17 -1.57
N ASP A 20 -12.53 -11.36 -2.74
CA ASP A 20 -13.88 -10.88 -3.04
C ASP A 20 -14.97 -11.57 -2.20
N ARG A 21 -14.63 -12.70 -1.53
CA ARG A 21 -15.50 -13.39 -0.58
C ARG A 21 -15.54 -12.73 0.80
N VAL A 22 -14.68 -11.74 1.07
CA VAL A 22 -14.64 -11.08 2.38
C VAL A 22 -15.81 -10.11 2.51
N THR A 23 -16.60 -10.27 3.58
CA THR A 23 -17.73 -9.38 3.90
C THR A 23 -17.39 -8.46 5.07
N ASP A 24 -18.21 -7.42 5.26
CA ASP A 24 -18.10 -6.51 6.40
C ASP A 24 -18.21 -7.25 7.73
N GLU A 25 -19.11 -8.23 7.83
CA GLU A 25 -19.31 -9.07 9.02
C GLU A 25 -18.11 -9.95 9.30
N LEU A 26 -17.56 -10.62 8.28
CA LEU A 26 -16.38 -11.46 8.45
C LEU A 26 -15.16 -10.64 8.88
N LEU A 27 -14.98 -9.45 8.30
CA LEU A 27 -13.87 -8.58 8.67
C LEU A 27 -14.05 -8.05 10.10
N TRP A 28 -15.28 -7.76 10.53
CA TRP A 28 -15.58 -7.43 11.92
C TRP A 28 -15.21 -8.56 12.87
N GLU A 29 -15.71 -9.77 12.63
CA GLU A 29 -15.45 -10.96 13.46
C GLU A 29 -13.96 -11.28 13.60
N LEU A 30 -13.20 -11.05 12.53
CA LEU A 30 -11.77 -11.23 12.53
C LEU A 30 -11.04 -10.15 13.35
N MET A 31 -11.45 -8.89 13.22
CA MET A 31 -10.75 -7.75 13.83
C MET A 31 -11.04 -7.58 15.32
N VAL A 32 -12.19 -8.08 15.81
CA VAL A 32 -12.46 -8.12 17.27
C VAL A 32 -11.47 -9.01 18.03
N GLN A 33 -10.74 -9.91 17.36
CA GLN A 33 -9.65 -10.68 17.97
C GLN A 33 -8.42 -9.82 18.28
N ALA A 34 -8.24 -8.70 17.59
CA ALA A 34 -7.14 -7.77 17.79
C ALA A 34 -7.47 -6.67 18.82
N GLY A 35 -8.73 -6.25 18.91
CA GLY A 35 -9.15 -5.25 19.89
C GLY A 35 -10.60 -4.80 19.71
N PRO A 36 -11.11 -3.88 20.56
CA PRO A 36 -12.48 -3.39 20.48
C PRO A 36 -12.74 -2.60 19.18
N VAL A 37 -13.60 -3.14 18.32
CA VAL A 37 -13.97 -2.52 17.03
C VAL A 37 -15.21 -1.63 17.21
N VAL A 38 -15.16 -0.43 16.62
CA VAL A 38 -16.26 0.56 16.57
C VAL A 38 -17.03 0.44 15.26
N GLY A 39 -16.33 0.22 14.15
CA GLY A 39 -16.93 0.21 12.81
C GLY A 39 -16.10 -0.55 11.79
N VAL A 40 -16.77 -1.17 10.82
CA VAL A 40 -16.14 -1.75 9.63
C VAL A 40 -16.84 -1.21 8.40
N HIS A 41 -16.07 -0.97 7.34
CA HIS A 41 -16.59 -0.51 6.06
C HIS A 41 -15.78 -1.05 4.89
N LEU A 42 -16.40 -1.87 4.06
CA LEU A 42 -15.85 -2.31 2.78
C LEU A 42 -16.54 -1.52 1.64
N PRO A 43 -15.82 -0.62 0.95
CA PRO A 43 -16.35 0.03 -0.23
C PRO A 43 -16.73 -0.99 -1.31
N LYS A 44 -17.98 -0.89 -1.76
CA LYS A 44 -18.55 -1.71 -2.83
C LYS A 44 -18.76 -0.85 -4.07
N ASP A 45 -18.50 -1.42 -5.24
CA ASP A 45 -18.86 -0.80 -6.51
C ASP A 45 -20.37 -0.60 -6.60
N ARG A 46 -20.81 0.59 -7.02
CA ARG A 46 -22.22 0.99 -6.98
C ARG A 46 -23.10 0.19 -7.93
N VAL A 47 -22.53 -0.35 -9.01
CA VAL A 47 -23.26 -1.05 -10.07
C VAL A 47 -23.23 -2.56 -9.81
N THR A 48 -22.04 -3.11 -9.64
CA THR A 48 -21.82 -4.56 -9.50
C THR A 48 -21.99 -5.07 -8.07
N GLN A 49 -22.05 -4.17 -7.08
CA GLN A 49 -22.08 -4.51 -5.64
C GLN A 49 -20.86 -5.32 -5.16
N SER A 50 -19.82 -5.44 -5.99
CA SER A 50 -18.60 -6.16 -5.66
C SER A 50 -17.69 -5.33 -4.76
N THR A 51 -16.96 -5.99 -3.86
CA THR A 51 -15.97 -5.34 -3.00
C THR A 51 -14.73 -4.95 -3.82
N GLN A 52 -14.10 -3.83 -3.51
CA GLN A 52 -12.93 -3.34 -4.25
C GLN A 52 -11.59 -3.94 -3.78
N GLY A 53 -11.61 -5.04 -3.01
CA GLY A 53 -10.41 -5.68 -2.48
C GLY A 53 -9.73 -4.95 -1.32
N TYR A 54 -10.42 -3.99 -0.69
CA TYR A 54 -9.98 -3.31 0.52
C TYR A 54 -11.16 -2.87 1.41
N GLY A 55 -10.86 -2.53 2.66
CA GLY A 55 -11.80 -2.01 3.64
C GLY A 55 -11.12 -1.19 4.73
N PHE A 56 -11.94 -0.60 5.59
CA PHE A 56 -11.50 0.18 6.75
C PHE A 56 -12.12 -0.36 8.02
N VAL A 57 -11.34 -0.36 9.09
CA VAL A 57 -11.75 -0.83 10.41
C VAL A 57 -11.39 0.24 11.43
N GLU A 58 -12.38 0.73 12.16
CA GLU A 58 -12.22 1.73 13.21
C GLU A 58 -12.22 1.01 14.55
N PHE A 59 -11.16 1.21 15.34
CA PHE A 59 -11.03 0.71 16.70
C PHE A 59 -11.41 1.79 17.71
N GLN A 60 -11.60 1.37 18.96
CA GLN A 60 -11.93 2.28 20.06
C GLN A 60 -10.76 3.23 20.38
N THR A 61 -9.51 2.78 20.25
CA THR A 61 -8.32 3.58 20.52
C THR A 61 -7.25 3.44 19.42
N GLU A 62 -6.37 4.44 19.33
CA GLU A 62 -5.19 4.38 18.44
C GLU A 62 -4.26 3.20 18.81
N ALA A 63 -4.13 2.89 20.10
CA ALA A 63 -3.29 1.77 20.55
C ALA A 63 -3.82 0.43 20.06
N ASP A 64 -5.15 0.23 20.05
CA ASP A 64 -5.78 -0.97 19.51
C ASP A 64 -5.56 -1.08 18.00
N ALA A 65 -5.68 0.04 17.28
CA ALA A 65 -5.40 0.10 15.84
C ALA A 65 -3.93 -0.24 15.52
N GLN A 66 -2.98 0.34 16.26
CA GLN A 66 -1.55 0.04 16.13
C GLN A 66 -1.25 -1.43 16.41
N TYR A 67 -1.84 -1.99 17.46
CA TYR A 67 -1.69 -3.41 17.78
C TYR A 67 -2.25 -4.31 16.67
N ALA A 68 -3.44 -3.98 16.15
CA ALA A 68 -4.04 -4.71 15.04
C ALA A 68 -3.16 -4.69 13.78
N VAL A 69 -2.54 -3.56 13.45
CA VAL A 69 -1.54 -3.49 12.36
C VAL A 69 -0.39 -4.46 12.60
N GLN A 70 0.12 -4.54 13.82
CA GLN A 70 1.27 -5.41 14.12
C GLN A 70 0.94 -6.90 14.03
N VAL A 71 -0.22 -7.32 14.54
CA VAL A 71 -0.55 -8.75 14.69
C VAL A 71 -1.33 -9.33 13.51
N MET A 72 -2.10 -8.51 12.80
CA MET A 72 -2.98 -8.98 11.71
C MET A 72 -2.39 -8.75 10.32
N ASN A 73 -1.35 -7.92 10.18
CA ASN A 73 -0.71 -7.71 8.88
C ASN A 73 -0.07 -9.00 8.35
N MET A 74 -0.25 -9.26 7.06
CA MET A 74 0.17 -10.45 6.33
C MET A 74 -0.51 -11.77 6.75
N VAL A 75 -1.46 -11.75 7.69
CA VAL A 75 -2.32 -12.90 7.97
C VAL A 75 -3.13 -13.25 6.73
N LYS A 76 -3.18 -14.53 6.39
CA LYS A 76 -3.88 -15.00 5.18
C LYS A 76 -5.36 -15.19 5.47
N LEU A 77 -6.20 -14.49 4.73
CA LEU A 77 -7.64 -14.70 4.67
C LEU A 77 -7.99 -15.24 3.29
N PHE A 78 -8.63 -16.41 3.23
CA PHE A 78 -8.88 -17.14 1.98
C PHE A 78 -7.61 -17.38 1.13
N GLY A 79 -6.45 -17.51 1.77
CA GLY A 79 -5.16 -17.73 1.11
C GLY A 79 -4.46 -16.45 0.62
N LYS A 80 -5.14 -15.29 0.62
CA LYS A 80 -4.53 -13.99 0.29
C LYS A 80 -4.02 -13.30 1.57
N PRO A 81 -2.75 -12.83 1.60
CA PRO A 81 -2.23 -12.11 2.76
C PRO A 81 -2.87 -10.71 2.82
N MET A 82 -3.52 -10.39 3.93
CA MET A 82 -4.09 -9.06 4.15
C MET A 82 -2.97 -8.04 4.39
N ARG A 83 -3.03 -6.88 3.74
CA ARG A 83 -2.08 -5.78 3.97
C ARG A 83 -2.72 -4.74 4.87
N ILE A 84 -2.22 -4.57 6.08
CA ILE A 84 -2.84 -3.70 7.08
C ILE A 84 -1.90 -2.54 7.42
N ASN A 85 -2.42 -1.32 7.38
CA ASN A 85 -1.71 -0.08 7.71
C ASN A 85 -2.61 0.89 8.48
N MET A 86 -2.04 1.84 9.22
CA MET A 86 -2.81 2.93 9.83
C MET A 86 -3.47 3.80 8.74
N SER A 87 -4.75 4.14 8.89
CA SER A 87 -5.49 4.94 7.89
C SER A 87 -4.92 6.35 7.77
N ALA A 88 -4.47 6.93 8.88
CA ALA A 88 -3.78 8.23 8.88
C ALA A 88 -2.46 8.20 8.09
N GLN A 89 -1.81 7.04 7.98
CA GLN A 89 -0.54 6.90 7.28
C GLN A 89 -0.72 6.83 5.76
N ASP A 90 -1.81 6.21 5.27
CA ASP A 90 -2.12 6.13 3.83
C ASP A 90 -2.29 7.53 3.21
N ARG A 91 -2.93 8.47 3.93
CA ARG A 91 -3.00 9.88 3.53
C ARG A 91 -1.65 10.60 3.59
N ARG A 92 -0.89 10.44 4.68
CA ARG A 92 0.46 11.04 4.78
C ARG A 92 1.39 10.56 3.66
N THR A 93 1.24 9.31 3.20
CA THR A 93 1.98 8.79 2.05
C THR A 93 1.47 9.26 0.69
N GLN A 94 0.20 9.68 0.59
CA GLN A 94 -0.33 10.31 -0.63
C GLN A 94 -0.04 11.82 -0.71
N ASP A 95 0.07 12.51 0.43
CA ASP A 95 0.14 13.98 0.47
C ASP A 95 1.57 14.55 0.50
N ILE A 96 2.62 13.72 0.60
CA ILE A 96 4.00 14.20 0.74
C ILE A 96 4.91 13.59 -0.33
N GLY A 97 5.32 14.42 -1.29
CA GLY A 97 6.33 14.12 -2.31
C GLY A 97 5.77 13.58 -3.63
N ALA A 98 6.56 12.81 -4.37
CA ALA A 98 6.21 12.33 -5.70
C ALA A 98 6.46 10.83 -5.86
N LYS A 99 5.55 10.17 -6.59
CA LYS A 99 5.68 8.77 -7.00
C LYS A 99 6.16 8.70 -8.44
N LEU A 100 7.37 8.17 -8.61
CA LEU A 100 7.97 7.93 -9.91
C LEU A 100 7.61 6.54 -10.42
N PHE A 101 7.36 6.47 -11.72
CA PHE A 101 7.30 5.24 -12.49
C PHE A 101 8.65 5.06 -13.17
N ILE A 102 9.24 3.87 -13.05
CA ILE A 102 10.50 3.51 -13.70
C ILE A 102 10.19 2.38 -14.68
N GLY A 103 10.28 2.67 -15.96
CA GLY A 103 10.03 1.77 -17.07
C GLY A 103 11.30 1.11 -17.61
N ASN A 104 11.06 0.15 -18.49
CA ASN A 104 12.09 -0.63 -19.21
C ASN A 104 13.14 -1.30 -18.29
N LEU A 105 12.75 -1.68 -17.08
CA LEU A 105 13.64 -2.38 -16.16
C LEU A 105 14.03 -3.76 -16.69
N ASP A 106 15.28 -4.12 -16.44
CA ASP A 106 15.75 -5.47 -16.67
C ASP A 106 15.06 -6.46 -15.71
N PRO A 107 14.60 -7.64 -16.17
CA PRO A 107 13.91 -8.61 -15.31
C PRO A 107 14.72 -9.13 -14.12
N THR A 108 16.05 -8.99 -14.17
CA THR A 108 16.97 -9.37 -13.09
C THR A 108 17.04 -8.36 -11.95
N ILE A 109 16.50 -7.15 -12.14
CA ILE A 109 16.46 -6.12 -11.10
C ILE A 109 15.52 -6.55 -9.97
N ASP A 110 15.97 -6.36 -8.73
CA ASP A 110 15.21 -6.57 -7.52
C ASP A 110 14.91 -5.25 -6.78
N ASP A 111 14.00 -5.32 -5.82
CA ASP A 111 13.57 -4.16 -5.03
C ASP A 111 14.74 -3.55 -4.23
N LYS A 112 15.73 -4.39 -3.86
CA LYS A 112 16.91 -3.97 -3.11
C LYS A 112 17.82 -3.09 -3.97
N LEU A 113 18.11 -3.49 -5.21
CA LEU A 113 18.94 -2.69 -6.10
C LEU A 113 18.26 -1.35 -6.45
N LEU A 114 16.94 -1.33 -6.62
CA LEU A 114 16.20 -0.08 -6.76
C LEU A 114 16.33 0.80 -5.53
N TYR A 115 16.21 0.23 -4.33
CA TYR A 115 16.39 0.96 -3.08
C TYR A 115 17.80 1.53 -2.95
N ASP A 116 18.83 0.71 -3.20
CA ASP A 116 20.23 1.12 -3.11
C ASP A 116 20.58 2.21 -4.15
N THR A 117 20.01 2.12 -5.37
CA THR A 117 20.28 3.07 -6.47
C THR A 117 19.51 4.38 -6.29
N PHE A 118 18.19 4.31 -6.09
CA PHE A 118 17.34 5.49 -6.02
C PHE A 118 17.33 6.12 -4.62
N GLY A 119 17.72 5.37 -3.58
CA GLY A 119 17.79 5.89 -2.21
C GLY A 119 18.82 7.00 -2.04
N THR A 120 19.78 7.10 -2.97
CA THR A 120 20.80 8.15 -2.95
C THR A 120 20.24 9.56 -3.20
N PHE A 121 19.06 9.68 -3.83
CA PHE A 121 18.47 10.97 -4.18
C PHE A 121 17.61 11.55 -3.05
N GLY A 122 17.17 10.73 -2.11
CA GLY A 122 16.44 11.18 -0.94
C GLY A 122 15.65 10.08 -0.23
N PRO A 123 15.04 10.42 0.92
CA PRO A 123 14.28 9.46 1.72
C PRO A 123 13.04 8.97 0.95
N MET A 124 12.96 7.66 0.78
CA MET A 124 11.80 6.98 0.21
C MET A 124 10.71 6.77 1.26
N VAL A 125 9.47 7.07 0.88
CA VAL A 125 8.28 6.90 1.73
C VAL A 125 7.86 5.44 1.78
N GLN A 126 8.07 4.70 0.70
CA GLN A 126 7.71 3.29 0.57
C GLN A 126 8.88 2.52 -0.06
N MET A 127 8.99 1.24 0.29
CA MET A 127 9.92 0.33 -0.38
C MET A 127 9.61 0.30 -1.89
N PRO A 128 10.63 0.42 -2.75
CA PRO A 128 10.46 0.21 -4.19
C PRO A 128 9.80 -1.13 -4.46
N HIS A 129 8.91 -1.15 -5.43
CA HIS A 129 8.18 -2.37 -5.79
C HIS A 129 8.30 -2.64 -7.28
N CYS A 130 9.07 -3.66 -7.63
CA CYS A 130 9.09 -4.24 -8.97
C CYS A 130 7.73 -4.86 -9.27
N ALA A 131 7.05 -4.37 -10.30
CA ALA A 131 5.82 -4.99 -10.74
C ALA A 131 6.12 -6.36 -11.33
N ARG A 132 5.57 -7.40 -10.69
CA ARG A 132 5.65 -8.78 -11.17
C ARG A 132 4.26 -9.26 -11.55
N ASP A 133 4.23 -10.11 -12.57
CA ASP A 133 3.00 -10.78 -12.99
C ASP A 133 2.56 -11.75 -11.89
N GLN A 134 1.30 -11.65 -11.45
CA GLN A 134 0.80 -12.42 -10.31
C GLN A 134 0.68 -13.93 -10.58
N VAL A 135 0.66 -14.34 -11.86
CA VAL A 135 0.49 -15.75 -12.24
C VAL A 135 1.84 -16.40 -12.50
N SER A 136 2.72 -15.72 -13.24
CA SER A 136 4.02 -16.25 -13.65
C SER A 136 5.18 -15.85 -12.75
N GLY A 137 5.01 -14.84 -11.88
CA GLY A 137 6.07 -14.28 -11.03
C GLY A 137 7.13 -13.48 -11.79
N ASN A 138 7.00 -13.39 -13.12
CA ASN A 138 7.95 -12.70 -13.99
C ASN A 138 7.89 -11.18 -13.78
N ALA A 139 9.03 -10.52 -13.81
CA ALA A 139 9.09 -9.06 -13.79
C ALA A 139 8.43 -8.49 -15.04
N ARG A 140 7.52 -7.53 -14.86
CA ARG A 140 6.82 -6.84 -15.95
C ARG A 140 7.66 -5.73 -16.59
N GLY A 141 8.90 -5.55 -16.12
CA GLY A 141 9.84 -4.56 -16.65
C GLY A 141 9.56 -3.13 -16.19
N PHE A 142 8.88 -2.95 -15.05
CA PHE A 142 8.70 -1.64 -14.45
C PHE A 142 8.60 -1.70 -12.92
N ALA A 143 8.86 -0.59 -12.27
CA ALA A 143 8.73 -0.42 -10.82
C ALA A 143 8.17 0.95 -10.45
N PHE A 144 7.82 1.10 -9.18
CA PHE A 144 7.44 2.38 -8.60
C PHE A 144 8.35 2.72 -7.43
N VAL A 145 8.74 3.99 -7.35
CA VAL A 145 9.49 4.58 -6.24
C VAL A 145 8.74 5.80 -5.75
N SER A 146 8.59 5.95 -4.43
CA SER A 146 7.89 7.08 -3.82
C SER A 146 8.84 7.84 -2.90
N TYR A 147 9.08 9.12 -3.20
CA TYR A 147 9.91 10.02 -2.39
C TYR A 147 9.08 10.87 -1.46
N ALA A 148 9.67 11.26 -0.33
CA ALA A 148 9.05 12.18 0.63
C ALA A 148 9.20 13.66 0.23
N SER A 149 9.81 13.95 -0.92
CA SER A 149 10.04 15.31 -1.41
C SER A 149 10.04 15.34 -2.93
N PHE A 150 9.48 16.40 -3.52
CA PHE A 150 9.54 16.65 -4.96
C PHE A 150 10.98 16.84 -5.45
N GLU A 151 11.82 17.52 -4.65
CA GLU A 151 13.24 17.75 -4.97
C GLU A 151 14.01 16.43 -5.20
N ALA A 152 13.88 15.46 -4.29
CA ALA A 152 14.49 14.13 -4.46
C ALA A 152 13.98 13.41 -5.71
N ALA A 153 12.69 13.58 -6.03
CA ALA A 153 12.09 12.97 -7.22
C ALA A 153 12.63 13.61 -8.51
N ASP A 154 12.70 14.94 -8.57
CA ASP A 154 13.24 15.68 -9.70
C ASP A 154 14.73 15.37 -9.91
N ALA A 155 15.51 15.31 -8.84
CA ALA A 155 16.92 14.91 -8.89
C ALA A 155 17.09 13.49 -9.43
N ALA A 156 16.24 12.54 -9.00
CA ALA A 156 16.25 11.19 -9.51
C ALA A 156 15.91 11.13 -11.00
N ILE A 157 14.89 11.85 -11.46
CA ILE A 157 14.54 11.92 -12.89
C ILE A 157 15.72 12.47 -13.70
N GLN A 158 16.26 13.63 -13.30
CA GLN A 158 17.34 14.29 -14.03
C GLN A 158 18.61 13.43 -14.11
N ALA A 159 18.92 12.68 -13.06
CA ALA A 159 20.12 11.85 -13.00
C ALA A 159 19.94 10.49 -13.68
N MET A 160 18.76 9.88 -13.59
CA MET A 160 18.53 8.48 -13.95
C MET A 160 17.76 8.27 -15.25
N ASP A 161 16.98 9.26 -15.72
CA ASP A 161 16.26 9.13 -16.98
C ASP A 161 17.23 8.91 -18.14
N GLY A 162 17.02 7.83 -18.89
CA GLY A 162 17.90 7.42 -19.97
C GLY A 162 19.25 6.84 -19.52
N GLN A 163 19.48 6.57 -18.24
CA GLN A 163 20.67 5.84 -17.79
C GLN A 163 20.51 4.32 -17.93
N TYR A 164 21.63 3.60 -17.96
CA TYR A 164 21.61 2.14 -17.94
C TYR A 164 21.56 1.62 -16.51
N LEU A 165 20.54 0.80 -16.21
CA LEU A 165 20.45 0.02 -14.99
C LEU A 165 20.55 -1.47 -15.37
N ALA A 166 21.65 -2.10 -14.96
CA ALA A 166 22.10 -3.39 -15.50
C ALA A 166 22.24 -3.34 -17.04
N ASN A 167 21.49 -4.17 -17.77
CA ASN A 167 21.62 -4.30 -19.23
C ASN A 167 20.59 -3.48 -20.02
N LYS A 168 19.77 -2.68 -19.35
CA LYS A 168 18.71 -1.90 -19.99
C LYS A 168 18.77 -0.43 -19.60
N GLN A 169 18.43 0.41 -20.57
CA GLN A 169 18.22 1.83 -20.35
C GLN A 169 16.84 2.06 -19.73
N ILE A 170 16.78 2.75 -18.60
CA ILE A 170 15.52 3.04 -17.90
C ILE A 170 14.89 4.34 -18.38
N ASN A 171 13.57 4.48 -18.21
CA ASN A 171 12.79 5.67 -18.57
C ASN A 171 11.58 5.87 -17.65
#